data_AF-A0A1J5TJV4-F1
#
_entry.id   AF-A0A1J5TJV4-F1
#
_cell.length_a   1.000
_cell.length_b   1.000
_cell.length_c   1.000
_cell.angle_alpha   90.00
_cell.angle_beta   90.00
_cell.angle_gamma   90.00
#
_symmetry.space_group_name_H-M   'P 1'
#
loop_
_entity.id
_entity.type
_entity.pdbx_description
1 polymer ?
#
loop_
_entity_poly.entity_id
_entity_poly.type
_entity_poly.pdbx_seq_one_letter_code
_entity_poly.pdbx_strand_id
1 'polypeptide(L)'
;MKNLTLLLVLVSGLLAGYLVGDYRGRHAREALQQAIETGKTLDIERQTALAQLKRELDGISASHQQELEAIRHRSATREAAWLRARSQPGEQAKRLEAQLAAADARLGTLVARRNTATGNEQVSLDQQIMRLRQERDDLRSEIEGHACLQTRLPHAVAEALNETGANGG
;
A
#
# COMPACT_ATOMS: atom_id res chain seq x y z
N MET A 1 -0.55 -49.66 -91.36
CA MET A 1 0.67 -49.07 -90.75
C MET A 1 0.37 -47.74 -90.03
N LYS A 2 -0.26 -46.73 -90.67
CA LYS A 2 -0.51 -45.39 -90.05
C LYS A 2 -1.44 -45.38 -88.83
N ASN A 3 -2.43 -46.28 -88.75
CA ASN A 3 -3.40 -46.31 -87.65
C ASN A 3 -2.85 -46.95 -86.35
N LEU A 4 -1.76 -47.74 -86.45
CA LEU A 4 -1.18 -48.45 -85.30
C LEU A 4 -0.18 -47.57 -84.54
N THR A 5 0.53 -46.69 -85.24
CA THR A 5 1.36 -45.62 -84.65
C THR A 5 0.56 -44.58 -83.88
N LEU A 6 -0.65 -44.23 -84.34
CA LEU A 6 -1.52 -43.28 -83.64
C LEU A 6 -2.07 -43.85 -82.33
N LEU A 7 -2.42 -45.15 -82.31
CA LEU A 7 -2.86 -45.85 -81.10
C LEU A 7 -1.74 -45.97 -80.06
N LEU A 8 -0.50 -46.21 -80.49
CA LEU A 8 0.65 -46.33 -79.60
C LEU A 8 1.03 -45.00 -78.92
N VAL A 9 0.95 -43.89 -79.65
CA VAL A 9 1.18 -42.53 -79.09
C VAL A 9 0.07 -42.13 -78.11
N LEU A 10 -1.18 -42.53 -78.37
CA LEU A 10 -2.33 -42.22 -77.53
C LEU A 10 -2.30 -43.03 -76.22
N VAL A 11 -1.88 -44.30 -76.28
CA VAL A 11 -1.68 -45.16 -75.10
C VAL A 11 -0.45 -44.72 -74.29
N SER A 12 0.65 -44.30 -74.93
CA SER A 12 1.82 -43.77 -74.21
C SER A 12 1.56 -42.41 -73.56
N GLY A 13 0.74 -41.56 -74.19
CA GLY A 13 0.32 -40.27 -73.62
C GLY A 13 -0.63 -40.43 -72.42
N LEU A 14 -1.53 -41.43 -72.46
CA LEU A 14 -2.46 -41.72 -71.37
C LEU A 14 -1.75 -42.31 -70.13
N LEU A 15 -0.76 -43.18 -70.33
CA LEU A 15 0.04 -43.76 -69.24
C LEU A 15 0.98 -42.73 -68.60
N ALA A 16 1.60 -41.85 -69.39
CA ALA A 16 2.43 -40.77 -68.86
C ALA A 16 1.59 -39.71 -68.11
N GLY A 17 0.38 -39.39 -68.59
CA GLY A 17 -0.55 -38.49 -67.90
C GLY A 17 -1.08 -39.05 -66.58
N TYR A 18 -1.35 -40.36 -66.51
CA TYR A 18 -1.83 -41.03 -65.29
C TYR A 18 -0.75 -41.11 -64.20
N LEU A 19 0.50 -41.42 -64.58
CA LEU A 19 1.63 -41.45 -63.64
C LEU A 19 2.03 -40.05 -63.14
N VAL A 20 1.97 -39.02 -63.99
CA VAL A 20 2.30 -37.64 -63.58
C VAL A 20 1.20 -37.01 -62.72
N GLY A 21 -0.07 -37.42 -62.89
CA GLY A 21 -1.19 -36.99 -62.06
C GLY A 21 -1.15 -37.55 -60.63
N ASP A 22 -0.79 -38.83 -60.47
CA ASP A 22 -0.82 -39.51 -59.16
C ASP A 22 0.35 -39.09 -58.24
N TYR A 23 1.54 -38.83 -58.80
CA TYR A 23 2.70 -38.33 -58.05
C TYR A 23 2.51 -36.89 -57.54
N ARG A 24 1.86 -36.01 -58.32
CA ARG A 24 1.52 -34.65 -57.86
C ARG A 24 0.41 -34.66 -56.80
N GLY A 25 -0.52 -35.61 -56.87
CA GLY A 25 -1.58 -35.79 -55.86
C GLY A 25 -1.07 -36.25 -54.50
N ARG A 26 -0.08 -37.16 -54.45
CA ARG A 26 0.55 -37.59 -53.19
C ARG A 26 1.37 -36.50 -52.53
N HIS A 27 2.25 -35.83 -53.27
CA HIS A 27 3.05 -34.75 -52.69
C HIS A 27 2.21 -33.53 -52.28
N ALA A 28 1.14 -33.22 -53.01
CA ALA A 28 0.20 -32.18 -52.58
C ALA A 28 -0.55 -32.57 -51.30
N ARG A 29 -0.92 -33.84 -51.13
CA ARG A 29 -1.55 -34.35 -49.89
C ARG A 29 -0.56 -34.39 -48.73
N GLU A 30 0.66 -34.85 -48.95
CA GLU A 30 1.74 -34.85 -47.95
C GLU A 30 2.09 -33.43 -47.51
N ALA A 31 2.19 -32.47 -48.44
CA ALA A 31 2.41 -31.06 -48.11
C ALA A 31 1.21 -30.42 -47.39
N LEU A 32 -0.04 -30.79 -47.75
CA LEU A 32 -1.24 -30.35 -47.02
C LEU A 32 -1.29 -30.93 -45.62
N GLN A 33 -0.92 -32.20 -45.47
CA GLN A 33 -0.95 -32.90 -44.20
C GLN A 33 0.17 -32.40 -43.28
N GLN A 34 1.37 -32.14 -43.82
CA GLN A 34 2.43 -31.40 -43.14
C GLN A 34 1.98 -29.99 -42.78
N ALA A 35 1.33 -29.24 -43.68
CA ALA A 35 0.83 -27.90 -43.38
C ALA A 35 -0.25 -27.90 -42.27
N ILE A 36 -1.10 -28.92 -42.24
CA ILE A 36 -2.11 -29.13 -41.18
C ILE A 36 -1.44 -29.53 -39.86
N GLU A 37 -0.41 -30.37 -39.88
CA GLU A 37 0.36 -30.73 -38.68
C GLU A 37 1.17 -29.54 -38.15
N THR A 38 1.79 -28.74 -39.03
CA THR A 38 2.44 -27.49 -38.66
C THR A 38 1.44 -26.46 -38.15
N GLY A 39 0.24 -26.38 -38.73
CA GLY A 39 -0.83 -25.50 -38.24
C GLY A 39 -1.35 -25.91 -36.87
N LYS A 40 -1.52 -27.21 -36.62
CA LYS A 40 -1.90 -27.75 -35.31
C LYS A 40 -0.82 -27.52 -34.26
N THR A 41 0.45 -27.69 -34.60
CA THR A 41 1.56 -27.41 -33.68
C THR A 41 1.69 -25.93 -33.39
N LEU A 42 1.56 -25.05 -34.39
CA LEU A 42 1.49 -23.59 -34.22
C LEU A 42 0.30 -23.16 -33.34
N ASP A 43 -0.88 -23.76 -33.52
CA ASP A 43 -2.04 -23.47 -32.67
C ASP A 43 -1.83 -23.96 -31.23
N ILE A 44 -1.20 -25.12 -31.04
CA ILE A 44 -0.83 -25.63 -29.71
C ILE A 44 0.19 -24.68 -29.05
N GLU A 45 1.24 -24.27 -29.77
CA GLU A 45 2.26 -23.32 -29.29
C GLU A 45 1.65 -21.95 -28.97
N ARG A 46 0.70 -21.48 -29.78
CA ARG A 46 -0.04 -20.25 -29.51
C ARG A 46 -0.91 -20.39 -28.27
N GLN A 47 -1.60 -21.52 -28.10
CA GLN A 47 -2.43 -21.77 -26.92
C GLN A 47 -1.59 -21.90 -25.65
N THR A 48 -0.43 -22.56 -25.71
CA THR A 48 0.49 -22.66 -24.55
C THR A 48 1.09 -21.30 -24.20
N ALA A 49 1.50 -20.50 -25.19
CA ALA A 49 1.98 -19.14 -24.96
C ALA A 49 0.89 -18.24 -24.37
N LEU A 50 -0.35 -18.30 -24.88
CA LEU A 50 -1.48 -17.57 -24.31
C LEU A 50 -1.81 -18.02 -22.88
N ALA A 51 -1.76 -19.32 -22.61
CA ALA A 51 -1.98 -19.86 -21.27
C ALA A 51 -0.88 -19.42 -20.30
N GLN A 52 0.38 -19.35 -20.76
CA GLN A 52 1.51 -18.88 -19.97
C GLN A 52 1.39 -17.38 -19.68
N LEU A 53 1.12 -16.56 -20.69
CA LEU A 53 0.89 -15.11 -20.52
C LEU A 53 -0.28 -14.84 -19.58
N LYS A 54 -1.36 -15.62 -19.66
CA LYS A 54 -2.49 -15.49 -18.74
C LYS A 54 -2.09 -15.79 -17.29
N ARG A 55 -1.32 -16.87 -17.06
CA ARG A 55 -0.81 -17.19 -15.71
C ARG A 55 0.14 -16.10 -15.18
N GLU A 56 1.00 -15.55 -16.03
CA GLU A 56 1.89 -14.45 -15.68
C GLU A 56 1.09 -13.19 -15.33
N LEU A 57 0.07 -12.84 -16.11
CA LEU A 57 -0.81 -11.69 -15.85
C LEU A 57 -1.60 -11.88 -14.55
N ASP A 58 -2.16 -13.07 -14.33
CA ASP A 58 -2.88 -13.40 -13.10
C ASP A 58 -1.93 -13.33 -11.89
N GLY A 59 -0.69 -13.83 -12.03
CA GLY A 59 0.35 -13.73 -11.01
C GLY A 59 0.75 -12.29 -10.67
N ILE A 60 0.92 -11.44 -11.68
CA ILE A 60 1.19 -10.00 -11.50
C ILE A 60 0.01 -9.32 -10.80
N SER A 61 -1.22 -9.63 -11.21
CA SER A 61 -2.42 -9.04 -10.60
C SER A 61 -2.55 -9.40 -9.12
N ALA A 62 -2.25 -10.66 -8.76
CA ALA A 62 -2.25 -11.12 -7.38
C ALA A 62 -1.13 -10.46 -6.56
N SER A 63 0.07 -10.32 -7.14
CA SER A 63 1.19 -9.60 -6.51
C SER A 63 0.82 -8.15 -6.23
N HIS A 64 0.24 -7.45 -7.20
CA HIS A 64 -0.19 -6.06 -7.01
C HIS A 64 -1.31 -5.92 -5.99
N GLN A 65 -2.26 -6.85 -5.93
CA GLN A 65 -3.29 -6.84 -4.88
C GLN A 65 -2.66 -7.00 -3.50
N GLN A 66 -1.72 -7.93 -3.35
CA GLN A 66 -1.00 -8.15 -2.11
C GLN A 66 -0.16 -6.92 -1.71
N GLU A 67 0.51 -6.27 -2.66
CA GLU A 67 1.25 -5.03 -2.43
C GLU A 67 0.32 -3.88 -2.01
N LEU A 68 -0.83 -3.72 -2.67
CA LEU A 68 -1.81 -2.70 -2.32
C LEU A 68 -2.39 -2.94 -0.92
N GLU A 69 -2.68 -4.18 -0.55
CA GLU A 69 -3.10 -4.53 0.81
C GLU A 69 -2.01 -4.24 1.84
N ALA A 70 -0.75 -4.58 1.54
CA ALA A 70 0.37 -4.27 2.41
C ALA A 70 0.57 -2.76 2.58
N ILE A 71 0.42 -1.98 1.50
CA ILE A 71 0.47 -0.51 1.54
C ILE A 71 -0.67 0.03 2.40
N ARG A 72 -1.91 -0.42 2.19
CA ARG A 72 -3.09 -0.02 2.97
C ARG A 72 -2.92 -0.34 4.45
N HIS A 73 -2.39 -1.52 4.77
CA HIS A 73 -2.11 -1.89 6.16
C HIS A 73 -1.03 -1.01 6.78
N ARG A 74 0.05 -0.72 6.03
CA ARG A 74 1.13 0.19 6.47
C ARG A 74 0.66 1.65 6.59
N SER A 75 -0.30 2.11 5.79
CA SER A 75 -0.86 3.45 5.92
C SER A 75 -1.79 3.53 7.13
N ALA A 76 -2.70 2.57 7.30
CA ALA A 76 -3.61 2.52 8.45
C ALA A 76 -2.88 2.46 9.78
N THR A 77 -1.80 1.66 9.86
CA THR A 77 -0.95 1.60 11.07
C THR A 77 -0.22 2.91 11.36
N ARG A 78 0.30 3.59 10.33
CA ARG A 78 0.92 4.92 10.46
C ARG A 78 -0.09 5.97 10.90
N GLU A 79 -1.27 5.98 10.32
CA GLU A 79 -2.36 6.89 10.69
C GLU A 79 -2.81 6.68 12.14
N ALA A 80 -3.01 5.42 12.57
CA ALA A 80 -3.34 5.10 13.95
C ALA A 80 -2.22 5.46 14.94
N ALA A 81 -0.96 5.35 14.54
CA ALA A 81 0.17 5.81 15.36
C ALA A 81 0.20 7.34 15.47
N TRP A 82 -0.05 8.04 14.37
CA TRP A 82 -0.12 9.50 14.34
C TRP A 82 -1.28 10.05 15.18
N LEU A 83 -2.48 9.46 15.05
CA LEU A 83 -3.64 9.84 15.85
C LEU A 83 -3.37 9.68 17.35
N ARG A 84 -2.72 8.59 17.76
CA ARG A 84 -2.28 8.37 19.14
C ARG A 84 -1.24 9.40 19.59
N ALA A 85 -0.22 9.65 18.77
CA ALA A 85 0.80 10.65 19.07
C ALA A 85 0.21 12.07 19.16
N ARG A 86 -0.86 12.35 18.42
CA ARG A 86 -1.59 13.63 18.47
C ARG A 86 -2.47 13.75 19.71
N SER A 87 -3.11 12.68 20.17
CA SER A 87 -4.02 12.73 21.34
C SER A 87 -3.28 12.72 22.68
N GLN A 88 -2.15 12.01 22.78
CA GLN A 88 -1.32 11.91 23.98
C GLN A 88 -0.92 13.26 24.62
N PRO A 89 -0.35 14.23 23.89
CA PRO A 89 0.05 15.50 24.48
C PRO A 89 -1.17 16.32 24.96
N GLY A 90 -2.33 16.18 24.29
CA GLY A 90 -3.57 16.82 24.72
C GLY A 90 -4.14 16.22 26.02
N GLU A 91 -4.08 14.89 26.16
CA GLU A 91 -4.46 14.24 27.43
C GLU A 91 -3.50 14.59 28.56
N GLN A 92 -2.20 14.65 28.29
CA GLN A 92 -1.20 15.02 29.29
C GLN A 92 -1.36 16.47 29.75
N ALA A 93 -1.60 17.41 28.83
CA ALA A 93 -1.90 18.80 29.16
C ALA A 93 -3.13 18.92 30.06
N LYS A 94 -4.24 18.23 29.73
CA LYS A 94 -5.45 18.21 30.58
C LYS A 94 -5.20 17.65 31.97
N ARG A 95 -4.34 16.63 32.10
CA ARG A 95 -3.98 16.07 33.41
C ARG A 95 -3.17 17.07 34.23
N LEU A 96 -2.22 17.78 33.61
CA LEU A 96 -1.43 18.82 34.27
C LEU A 96 -2.31 20.00 34.69
N GLU A 97 -3.24 20.45 33.84
CA GLU A 97 -4.22 21.49 34.17
C GLU A 97 -5.10 21.09 35.37
N ALA A 98 -5.55 19.84 35.43
CA ALA A 98 -6.32 19.33 36.57
C ALA A 98 -5.48 19.28 37.86
N GLN A 99 -4.20 18.92 37.77
CA GLN A 99 -3.28 18.95 38.91
C GLN A 99 -3.02 20.38 39.40
N LEU A 100 -2.86 21.33 38.47
CA LEU A 100 -2.71 22.75 38.77
C LEU A 100 -3.94 23.29 39.53
N ALA A 101 -5.15 23.00 39.02
CA ALA A 101 -6.39 23.41 39.69
C ALA A 101 -6.52 22.81 41.10
N ALA A 102 -6.11 21.54 41.28
CA ALA A 102 -6.09 20.90 42.60
C ALA A 102 -5.06 21.52 43.55
N ALA A 103 -3.88 21.90 43.03
CA ALA A 103 -2.84 22.60 43.79
C ALA A 103 -3.32 24.00 44.22
N ASP A 104 -3.97 24.75 43.33
CA ASP A 104 -4.56 26.06 43.63
C ASP A 104 -5.65 25.97 44.72
N ALA A 105 -6.52 24.95 44.65
CA ALA A 105 -7.53 24.71 45.68
C ALA A 105 -6.88 24.41 47.05
N ARG A 106 -5.84 23.57 47.08
CA ARG A 106 -5.09 23.26 48.30
C ARG A 106 -4.35 24.50 48.84
N LEU A 107 -3.82 25.35 47.96
CA LEU A 107 -3.17 26.58 48.37
C LEU A 107 -4.17 27.53 49.01
N GLY A 108 -5.37 27.65 48.44
CA GLY A 108 -6.47 28.44 49.03
C GLY A 108 -6.81 27.98 50.45
N THR A 109 -6.93 26.66 50.69
CA THR A 109 -7.22 26.12 52.03
C THR A 109 -6.07 26.31 53.01
N LEU A 110 -4.82 26.12 52.57
CA LEU A 110 -3.64 26.35 53.41
C LEU A 110 -3.48 27.83 53.80
N VAL A 111 -3.70 28.75 52.85
CA VAL A 111 -3.66 30.20 53.13
C VAL A 111 -4.76 30.60 54.11
N ALA A 112 -5.98 30.08 53.93
CA ALA A 112 -7.07 30.34 54.87
C ALA A 112 -6.73 29.84 56.29
N ARG A 113 -6.19 28.62 56.41
CA ARG A 113 -5.76 28.04 57.69
C ARG A 113 -4.60 28.81 58.33
N ARG A 114 -3.65 29.27 57.50
CA ARG A 114 -2.50 30.07 57.94
C ARG A 114 -2.93 31.40 58.54
N ASN A 115 -3.95 32.05 57.99
CA ASN A 115 -4.46 33.33 58.51
C ASN A 115 -5.11 33.21 59.90
N THR A 116 -5.52 32.01 60.30
CA THR A 116 -6.07 31.71 61.64
C THR A 116 -5.08 31.05 62.59
N ALA A 117 -3.93 30.59 62.09
CA ALA A 117 -2.92 29.91 62.87
C ALA A 117 -1.98 30.91 63.58
N THR A 118 -1.39 30.49 64.70
CA THR A 118 -0.40 31.29 65.44
C THR A 118 0.80 30.45 65.87
N GLY A 119 1.95 31.09 66.10
CA GLY A 119 3.16 30.43 66.58
C GLY A 119 3.73 29.42 65.58
N ASN A 120 4.10 28.23 66.07
CA ASN A 120 4.80 27.22 65.27
C ASN A 120 3.93 26.62 64.14
N GLU A 121 2.60 26.58 64.28
CA GLU A 121 1.70 26.11 63.22
C GLU A 121 1.72 27.06 62.03
N GLN A 122 1.79 28.36 62.28
CA GLN A 122 1.87 29.38 61.23
C GLN A 122 3.15 29.24 60.41
N VAL A 123 4.31 29.04 61.06
CA VAL A 123 5.60 28.84 60.39
C VAL A 123 5.59 27.56 59.54
N SER A 124 5.01 26.47 60.04
CA SER A 124 4.86 25.22 59.28
C SER A 124 3.96 25.39 58.06
N LEU A 125 2.84 26.11 58.21
CA LEU A 125 1.93 26.41 57.10
C LEU A 125 2.58 27.33 56.06
N ASP A 126 3.36 28.34 56.48
CA ASP A 126 4.11 29.21 55.57
C ASP A 126 5.13 28.41 54.73
N GLN A 127 5.82 27.43 55.33
CA GLN A 127 6.71 26.52 54.60
C GLN A 127 5.96 25.64 53.59
N GLN A 128 4.80 25.10 53.98
CA GLN A 128 3.98 24.28 53.08
C GLN A 128 3.42 25.11 51.92
N ILE A 129 2.98 26.34 52.18
CA ILE A 129 2.51 27.28 51.15
C ILE A 129 3.63 27.62 50.18
N MET A 130 4.85 27.87 50.67
CA MET A 130 6.01 28.14 49.80
C MET A 130 6.33 26.97 48.88
N ARG A 131 6.36 25.73 49.42
CA ARG A 131 6.60 24.53 48.60
C ARG A 131 5.51 24.36 47.54
N LEU A 132 4.25 24.49 47.93
CA LEU A 132 3.12 24.32 47.01
C LEU A 132 3.06 25.41 45.92
N ARG A 133 3.52 26.64 46.23
CA ARG A 133 3.69 27.71 45.22
C ARG A 133 4.76 27.35 44.20
N GLN A 134 5.88 26.79 44.65
CA GLN A 134 6.94 26.36 43.75
C GLN A 134 6.48 25.21 42.84
N GLU A 135 5.82 24.19 43.40
CA GLU A 135 5.22 23.10 42.62
C GLU A 135 4.21 23.61 41.57
N ARG A 136 3.39 24.61 41.92
CA ARG A 136 2.46 25.24 40.98
C ARG A 136 3.19 25.95 39.83
N ASP A 137 4.26 26.68 40.15
CA ASP A 137 5.04 27.40 39.14
C ASP A 137 5.76 26.42 38.20
N ASP A 138 6.27 25.30 38.73
CA ASP A 138 6.84 24.20 37.95
C ASP A 138 5.78 23.57 37.02
N LEU A 139 4.60 23.21 37.56
CA LEU A 139 3.48 22.68 36.76
C LEU A 139 3.04 23.64 35.65
N ARG A 140 3.04 24.95 35.92
CA ARG A 140 2.69 25.97 34.93
C ARG A 140 3.73 26.03 33.80
N SER A 141 5.01 25.99 34.16
CA SER A 141 6.12 25.91 33.18
C SER A 141 6.00 24.65 32.31
N GLU A 142 5.64 23.49 32.91
CA GLU A 142 5.43 22.25 32.16
C GLU A 142 4.24 22.35 31.18
N ILE A 143 3.12 22.94 31.59
CA ILE A 143 1.96 23.15 30.71
C ILE A 143 2.32 24.04 29.52
N GLU A 144 3.02 25.14 29.75
CA GLU A 144 3.47 26.07 28.70
C GLU A 144 4.48 25.37 27.75
N GLY A 145 5.38 24.56 28.30
CA GLY A 145 6.31 23.73 27.52
C GLY A 145 5.58 22.72 26.63
N HIS A 146 4.56 22.03 27.16
CA HIS A 146 3.74 21.09 26.38
C HIS A 146 2.92 21.78 25.29
N ALA A 147 2.39 22.98 25.54
CA ALA A 147 1.67 23.77 24.53
C ALA A 147 2.57 24.20 23.36
N CYS A 148 3.83 24.54 23.64
CA CYS A 148 4.84 24.87 22.62
C CYS A 148 5.19 23.66 21.74
N LEU A 149 5.23 22.46 22.32
CA LEU A 149 5.49 21.23 21.56
C LEU A 149 4.31 20.82 20.68
N GLN A 150 3.06 21.09 21.11
CA GLN A 150 1.86 20.77 20.31
C GLN A 150 1.72 21.64 19.06
N THR A 151 2.27 22.86 19.04
CA THR A 151 2.16 23.79 17.91
C THR A 151 3.13 23.49 16.76
N ARG A 152 4.16 22.65 16.99
CA ARG A 152 5.06 22.18 15.93
C ARG A 152 4.52 20.89 15.30
N LEU A 153 3.72 21.04 14.24
CA LEU A 153 3.49 19.93 13.31
C LEU A 153 4.86 19.44 12.78
N PRO A 154 5.20 18.15 12.89
CA PRO A 154 6.41 17.62 12.30
C PRO A 154 6.40 17.94 10.80
N HIS A 155 7.47 18.54 10.29
CA HIS A 155 7.57 19.02 8.92
C HIS A 155 7.20 17.93 7.88
N ALA A 156 7.56 16.69 8.18
CA ALA A 156 7.22 15.51 7.39
C ALA A 156 5.70 15.25 7.21
N VAL A 157 4.86 15.65 8.17
CA VAL A 157 3.39 15.55 8.07
C VAL A 157 2.82 16.68 7.20
N ALA A 158 3.42 17.87 7.26
CA ALA A 158 3.04 18.99 6.41
C ALA A 158 3.41 18.74 4.93
N GLU A 159 4.59 18.15 4.67
CA GLU A 159 4.99 17.73 3.32
C GLU A 159 4.06 16.65 2.75
N ALA A 160 3.75 15.60 3.53
CA ALA A 160 2.87 14.52 3.07
C ALA A 160 1.43 15.02 2.73
N LEU A 161 0.93 16.03 3.44
CA LEU A 161 -0.36 16.66 3.15
C LEU A 161 -0.30 17.56 1.90
N ASN A 162 0.83 18.23 1.66
CA ASN A 162 1.02 19.03 0.44
C ASN A 162 1.17 18.17 -0.82
N GLU A 163 1.85 17.02 -0.72
CA GLU A 163 2.03 16.09 -1.85
C GLU A 163 0.71 15.41 -2.27
N THR A 164 -0.16 15.13 -1.30
CA THR A 164 -1.48 14.53 -1.56
C THR A 164 -2.50 15.52 -2.12
N GLY A 165 -2.37 16.82 -1.82
CA GLY A 165 -3.17 17.88 -2.42
C GLY A 165 -2.76 18.25 -3.86
N ALA A 166 -1.47 18.13 -4.20
CA ALA A 166 -0.95 18.50 -5.52
C ALA A 166 -1.28 17.52 -6.65
N ASN A 167 -1.62 16.26 -6.32
CA ASN A 167 -1.93 15.21 -7.31
C ASN A 167 -3.45 14.96 -7.50
N GLY A 168 -4.30 15.80 -6.91
CA GLY A 168 -5.77 15.66 -6.94
C GLY A 168 -6.51 16.73 -7.76
N GLY A 169 -5.82 17.45 -8.65
CA GLY A 169 -6.38 18.48 -9.53
C GLY A 169 -6.39 18.07 -11.00
#